data_AF-F0YQB1-F1
#
_entry.id   AF-F0YQB1-F1
#
_cell.length_a   1.000
_cell.length_b   1.000
_cell.length_c   1.000
_cell.angle_alpha   90.00
_cell.angle_beta   90.00
_cell.angle_gamma   90.00
#
_symmetry.space_group_name_H-M   'P 1'
#
loop_
_entity.id
_entity.type
_entity.pdbx_description
1 polymer ?
#
loop_
_entity_poly.entity_id
_entity_poly.type
_entity_poly.pdbx_seq_one_letter_code
_entity_poly.pdbx_strand_id
1 'polypeptide(L)'
;EVGTESAVDRGKSTKSFLMSLFEADDHHSVEGLDTFNACYGGTNALFSTTSWIQSKAWNGTYGVVVCSDPAVHPDPATISAIGASSISLVV
;
A
#
# COMPACT_ATOMS: atom_id res chain seq x y z
N GLU A 1 -2.29 -5.17 -0.83
CA GLU A 1 -2.84 -3.80 -1.01
C GLU A 1 -1.80 -2.77 -0.60
N VAL A 2 -1.79 -1.60 -1.23
CA VAL A 2 -0.93 -0.47 -0.81
C VAL A 2 -1.80 0.70 -0.38
N GLY A 3 -1.58 1.23 0.82
CA GLY A 3 -2.19 2.47 1.28
C GLY A 3 -1.21 3.62 1.18
N THR A 4 -1.62 4.67 0.48
CA THR A 4 -0.80 5.89 0.32
C THR A 4 -1.68 7.08 -0.02
N GLU A 5 -1.23 8.29 0.34
CA GLU A 5 -1.72 9.56 -0.21
C GLU A 5 -0.74 10.18 -1.23
N SER A 6 0.45 9.60 -1.34
CA SER A 6 1.56 10.07 -2.18
C SER A 6 1.56 9.42 -3.55
N ALA A 7 0.54 9.72 -4.37
CA ALA A 7 0.42 9.20 -5.73
C ALA A 7 1.59 9.69 -6.61
N VAL A 8 2.57 8.82 -6.84
CA VAL A 8 3.73 9.08 -7.72
C VAL A 8 3.29 9.16 -9.19
N ASP A 9 2.34 8.32 -9.58
CA ASP A 9 1.74 8.29 -10.91
C ASP A 9 0.21 8.20 -10.78
N ARG A 10 -0.53 8.80 -11.72
CA ARG A 10 -2.00 8.86 -11.69
C ARG A 10 -2.68 7.67 -12.36
N GLY A 11 -1.96 6.91 -13.18
CA GLY A 11 -2.47 5.72 -13.88
C GLY A 11 -1.77 4.43 -13.45
N LYS A 12 -0.54 4.52 -12.92
CA LYS A 12 0.25 3.38 -12.48
C LYS A 12 0.32 3.33 -10.94
N SER A 13 -0.23 2.27 -10.37
CA SER A 13 -0.20 2.05 -8.91
C SER A 13 1.20 1.76 -8.40
N THR A 14 1.49 2.20 -7.17
CA THR A 14 2.68 1.84 -6.39
C THR A 14 2.80 0.33 -6.25
N LYS A 15 1.67 -0.38 -6.05
CA LYS A 15 1.62 -1.85 -6.06
C LYS A 15 2.28 -2.46 -7.30
N SER A 16 2.11 -1.86 -8.47
CA SER A 16 2.70 -2.38 -9.70
C SER A 16 4.23 -2.24 -9.74
N PHE A 17 4.83 -1.32 -8.98
CA PHE A 17 6.28 -1.27 -8.80
C PHE A 17 6.75 -2.38 -7.84
N LEU A 18 5.98 -2.67 -6.78
CA LEU A 18 6.28 -3.75 -5.84
C LEU A 18 6.23 -5.14 -6.50
N MET A 19 5.48 -5.31 -7.59
CA MET A 19 5.45 -6.58 -8.34
C MET A 19 6.84 -7.00 -8.85
N SER A 20 7.77 -6.07 -9.08
CA SER A 20 9.15 -6.40 -9.45
C SER A 20 9.87 -7.29 -8.43
N LEU A 21 9.47 -7.23 -7.15
CA LEU A 21 10.00 -8.11 -6.10
C LEU A 21 9.51 -9.56 -6.24
N PHE A 22 8.31 -9.74 -6.79
CA PHE A 22 7.69 -11.06 -6.99
C PHE A 22 8.04 -11.66 -8.36
N GLU A 23 8.36 -10.82 -9.34
CA GLU A 23 8.84 -11.23 -10.67
C GLU A 23 10.15 -12.04 -10.58
N ALA A 24 10.99 -11.77 -9.56
CA ALA A 24 12.22 -12.51 -9.32
C ALA A 24 11.99 -14.02 -9.05
N ASP A 25 10.82 -14.36 -8.51
CA ASP A 25 10.40 -15.74 -8.18
C ASP A 25 9.32 -16.27 -9.15
N ASP A 26 9.14 -15.65 -10.33
CA ASP A 26 8.11 -15.98 -11.35
C ASP A 26 6.67 -15.90 -10.79
N HIS A 27 6.43 -15.04 -9.79
CA HIS A 27 5.18 -15.00 -9.04
C HIS A 27 4.32 -13.79 -9.44
N HIS A 28 3.50 -13.97 -10.49
CA HIS A 28 2.72 -12.87 -11.07
C HIS A 28 1.25 -12.80 -10.60
N SER A 29 0.76 -13.86 -9.94
CA SER A 29 -0.64 -13.95 -9.49
C SER A 29 -0.81 -13.37 -8.09
N VAL A 30 -0.78 -12.04 -7.97
CA VAL A 30 -0.94 -11.31 -6.70
C VAL A 30 -2.05 -10.27 -6.85
N GLU A 31 -3.11 -10.39 -6.06
CA GLU A 31 -4.26 -9.47 -6.07
C GLU A 31 -3.97 -8.11 -5.39
N GLY A 32 -4.87 -7.15 -5.57
CA GLY A 32 -4.84 -5.83 -4.93
C GLY A 32 -4.24 -4.70 -5.78
N LEU A 33 -4.45 -3.47 -5.31
CA LEU A 33 -4.04 -2.22 -5.95
C LEU A 33 -3.58 -1.18 -4.90
N ASP A 34 -3.64 0.10 -5.26
CA ASP A 34 -3.42 1.20 -4.33
C ASP A 34 -4.78 1.72 -3.82
N THR A 35 -4.87 2.05 -2.55
CA THR A 35 -6.04 2.71 -1.94
C THR A 35 -5.64 4.07 -1.40
N PHE A 36 -6.43 5.08 -1.77
CA PHE A 36 -6.18 6.49 -1.47
C PHE A 36 -7.31 7.08 -0.65
N ASN A 37 -7.00 7.65 0.50
CA ASN A 37 -7.85 8.60 1.21
C ASN A 37 -7.05 9.27 2.33
N ALA A 38 -6.18 10.22 1.97
CA ALA A 38 -5.22 10.80 2.90
C ALA A 38 -4.49 9.73 3.73
N CYS A 39 -4.14 10.02 4.98
CA CYS A 39 -3.55 9.09 5.94
C CYS A 39 -4.38 7.80 6.21
N TYR A 40 -5.65 7.72 5.79
CA TYR A 40 -6.51 6.56 6.01
C TYR A 40 -6.28 5.43 4.99
N GLY A 41 -5.59 5.70 3.87
CA GLY A 41 -5.36 4.70 2.81
C GLY A 41 -4.84 3.36 3.35
N GLY A 42 -3.89 3.40 4.29
CA GLY A 42 -3.33 2.20 4.94
C GLY A 42 -4.35 1.36 5.71
N THR A 43 -5.23 2.01 6.48
CA THR A 43 -6.31 1.32 7.21
C THR A 43 -7.31 0.67 6.26
N ASN A 44 -7.65 1.36 5.17
CA ASN A 44 -8.51 0.77 4.15
C ASN A 44 -7.85 -0.46 3.49
N ALA A 45 -6.55 -0.37 3.19
CA ALA A 45 -5.79 -1.49 2.62
C ALA A 45 -5.81 -2.72 3.56
N LEU A 46 -5.69 -2.48 4.87
CA LEU A 46 -5.77 -3.52 5.88
C LEU A 46 -7.15 -4.18 5.95
N PHE A 47 -8.23 -3.39 5.93
CA PHE A 47 -9.58 -3.94 5.94
C PHE A 47 -9.91 -4.70 4.66
N SER A 48 -9.52 -4.19 3.49
CA SER A 48 -9.69 -4.88 2.22
C SER A 48 -8.94 -6.22 2.19
N THR A 49 -7.68 -6.24 2.65
CA THR A 49 -6.87 -7.47 2.69
C THR A 49 -7.45 -8.48 3.68
N THR A 50 -7.84 -8.04 4.88
CA THR A 50 -8.49 -8.92 5.88
C THR A 50 -9.81 -9.48 5.35
N SER A 51 -10.61 -8.65 4.67
CA SER A 51 -11.87 -9.08 4.07
C SER A 51 -11.65 -10.10 2.95
N TRP A 52 -10.60 -9.93 2.15
CA TRP A 52 -10.20 -10.92 1.12
C TRP A 52 -9.83 -12.25 1.75
N ILE A 53 -9.01 -12.27 2.81
CA ILE A 53 -8.64 -13.50 3.53
C ILE A 53 -9.87 -14.22 4.10
N GLN A 54 -10.86 -13.48 4.59
CA GLN A 54 -12.12 -14.05 5.11
C GLN A 54 -13.12 -14.46 4.02
N SER A 55 -12.85 -14.11 2.76
CA SER A 55 -13.75 -14.36 1.65
C SER A 55 -13.62 -15.77 1.10
N LYS A 56 -14.59 -16.17 0.27
CA LYS A 56 -14.51 -17.42 -0.51
C LYS A 56 -13.46 -17.38 -1.63
N ALA A 57 -12.95 -16.19 -1.97
CA ALA A 57 -11.92 -16.02 -2.99
C ALA A 57 -10.51 -16.26 -2.43
N TRP A 58 -10.37 -16.40 -1.10
CA TRP A 58 -9.06 -16.65 -0.49
C TRP A 58 -8.49 -17.99 -0.97
N ASN A 59 -7.23 -17.93 -1.41
CA ASN A 59 -6.49 -19.05 -1.99
C ASN A 59 -5.52 -19.70 -0.99
N GLY A 60 -5.59 -19.35 0.30
CA GLY A 60 -4.73 -19.91 1.35
C GLY A 60 -3.37 -19.23 1.52
N THR A 61 -3.08 -18.16 0.76
CA THR A 61 -1.80 -17.42 0.89
C THR A 61 -1.90 -16.25 1.85
N TYR A 62 -0.76 -15.73 2.31
CA TYR A 62 -0.70 -14.51 3.11
C TYR A 62 -1.15 -13.29 2.30
N GLY A 63 -1.76 -12.34 3.00
CA GLY A 63 -1.95 -10.97 2.52
C GLY A 63 -0.76 -10.10 2.94
N VAL A 64 -0.38 -9.15 2.10
CA VAL A 64 0.59 -8.11 2.49
C VAL A 64 -0.02 -6.74 2.25
N VAL A 65 0.04 -5.91 3.29
CA VAL A 65 -0.37 -4.52 3.29
C VAL A 65 0.86 -3.65 3.43
N VAL A 66 1.02 -2.67 2.54
CA VAL A 66 2.09 -1.68 2.63
C VAL A 66 1.47 -0.31 2.84
N CYS A 67 1.83 0.36 3.92
CA CYS A 67 1.49 1.76 4.17
C CYS A 67 2.75 2.58 3.94
N SER A 68 2.75 3.52 2.98
CA SER A 68 3.97 4.26 2.65
C SER A 68 3.66 5.68 2.21
N ASP A 69 4.20 6.66 2.92
CA ASP A 69 4.03 8.07 2.58
C ASP A 69 5.24 8.92 3.01
N PRO A 70 5.74 9.78 2.12
CA PRO A 70 6.41 11.02 2.49
C PRO A 70 5.40 12.16 2.69
N ALA A 71 5.17 12.56 3.95
CA ALA A 71 4.48 13.80 4.25
C ALA A 71 5.42 14.97 3.95
N VAL A 72 5.07 15.80 2.97
CA VAL A 72 5.84 16.98 2.56
C VAL A 72 4.96 18.23 2.57
N HIS A 73 5.51 19.34 3.04
CA HIS A 73 4.82 20.62 3.06
C HIS A 73 5.82 21.76 2.80
N PRO A 74 5.50 22.74 1.93
CA PRO A 74 6.44 23.79 1.54
C PRO A 74 6.62 24.90 2.59
N ASP A 75 5.69 25.05 3.53
CA ASP A 75 5.75 26.06 4.59
C ASP A 75 6.78 25.67 5.68
N PRO A 76 7.84 26.49 5.92
CA PRO A 76 8.80 26.24 6.99
C PRO A 76 8.17 26.13 8.38
N ALA A 77 7.02 26.76 8.62
CA ALA A 77 6.33 26.69 9.91
C ALA A 77 5.80 25.29 10.24
N THR A 78 5.65 24.40 9.25
CA THR A 78 5.12 23.04 9.45
C THR A 78 6.20 21.96 9.41
N ILE A 79 7.49 22.33 9.40
CA ILE A 79 8.60 21.38 9.24
C ILE A 79 8.70 20.35 10.38
N SER A 80 8.15 20.63 11.55
CA SER A 80 8.08 19.67 12.65
C SER A 80 7.01 18.59 12.46
N ALA A 81 6.11 18.75 11.49
CA ALA A 81 4.99 17.85 11.21
C ALA A 81 5.20 16.99 9.95
N ILE A 82 6.30 17.19 9.21
CA ILE A 82 6.65 16.38 8.05
C ILE A 82 7.46 15.15 8.45
N GLY A 83 7.48 14.14 7.59
CA GLY A 83 8.20 12.90 7.83
C GLY A 83 7.96 11.90 6.72
N ALA A 84 8.75 10.83 6.69
CA ALA A 84 8.57 9.75 5.73
C ALA A 84 8.73 8.42 6.44
N SER A 85 7.84 7.47 6.14
CA SER A 85 7.95 6.11 6.65
C SER A 85 7.24 5.13 5.73
N SER A 86 7.61 3.85 5.88
CA SER A 86 6.91 2.74 5.28
C SER A 86 6.78 1.61 6.30
N ILE A 87 5.61 1.00 6.37
CA ILE A 87 5.31 -0.14 7.24
C ILE A 87 4.68 -1.23 6.37
N SER A 88 5.15 -2.47 6.55
CA SER A 88 4.56 -3.65 5.93
C SER A 88 3.93 -4.53 6.99
N LEU A 89 2.68 -4.94 6.77
CA LEU A 89 1.93 -5.84 7.63
C LEU A 89 1.62 -7.12 6.87
N VAL A 90 2.01 -8.26 7.44
CA VAL A 90 1.58 -9.58 6.97
C VAL A 90 0.26 -9.90 7.67
N VAL A 91 -0.73 -10.30 6.87
CA VAL A 91 -2.10 -10.62 7.30
C VAL A 91 -2.41 -12.07 6.96
#